data_AF-A0A1Z8NBN8-F1
#
_entry.id   AF-A0A1Z8NBN8-F1
#
_cell.length_a   1.000
_cell.length_b   1.000
_cell.length_c   1.000
_cell.angle_alpha   90.00
_cell.angle_beta   90.00
_cell.angle_gamma   90.00
#
_symmetry.space_group_name_H-M   'P 1'
#
loop_
_entity.id
_entity.type
_entity.pdbx_description
1 polymer ?
#
loop_
_entity_poly.entity_id
_entity_poly.type
_entity_poly.pdbx_seq_one_letter_code
_entity_poly.pdbx_strand_id
1 'polypeptide(L)' 'MQKTTIAKIGYVTAAFLSFLMSNYLWFTGLREEGLYVGIWVPSILAFGGLMLAGRERKSD' A
#
# COMPACT_ATOMS: atom_id res chain seq x y z
N MET A 1 20.51 -8.91 -4.09
CA MET A 1 19.40 -9.53 -3.32
C MET A 1 18.77 -8.62 -2.24
N GLN A 2 19.46 -7.61 -1.67
CA GLN A 2 18.91 -6.77 -0.57
C GLN A 2 17.99 -5.59 -1.01
N LYS A 3 18.18 -5.06 -2.23
CA LYS A 3 17.53 -3.79 -2.67
C LYS A 3 16.02 -3.92 -2.96
N THR A 4 15.54 -5.11 -3.28
CA THR A 4 14.12 -5.38 -3.55
C THR A 4 13.30 -5.55 -2.27
N THR A 5 13.91 -6.05 -1.19
CA THR A 5 13.24 -6.20 0.12
C THR A 5 12.92 -4.86 0.78
N ILE A 6 13.83 -3.87 0.69
CA ILE A 6 13.60 -2.52 1.21
C ILE A 6 12.43 -1.84 0.47
N ALA A 7 12.36 -2.00 -0.85
CA ALA A 7 11.24 -1.49 -1.63
C ALA A 7 9.92 -2.18 -1.22
N LYS A 8 9.90 -3.51 -1.09
CA LYS A 8 8.72 -4.25 -0.57
C LYS A 8 8.26 -3.70 0.78
N ILE A 9 9.18 -3.54 1.73
CA ILE A 9 8.89 -3.03 3.07
C ILE A 9 8.31 -1.61 3.00
N GLY A 10 8.87 -0.73 2.15
CA GLY A 10 8.34 0.62 1.96
C GLY A 10 6.88 0.65 1.52
N TYR A 11 6.49 -0.19 0.55
CA TYR A 11 5.10 -0.29 0.10
C TYR A 11 4.17 -0.89 1.15
N VAL A 12 4.62 -1.91 1.89
CA VAL A 12 3.83 -2.53 2.97
C VAL A 12 3.61 -1.55 4.11
N THR A 13 4.63 -0.79 4.51
CA THR A 13 4.50 0.25 5.55
C THR A 13 3.55 1.37 5.11
N ALA A 14 3.61 1.79 3.84
CA ALA A 14 2.68 2.77 3.28
C ALA A 14 1.22 2.26 3.25
N ALA A 15 1.02 0.99 2.90
CA ALA A 15 -0.30 0.35 2.95
C ALA A 15 -0.83 0.25 4.39
N PHE A 16 0.04 -0.07 5.36
CA PHE A 16 -0.30 -0.13 6.78
C PHE A 16 -0.70 1.25 7.33
N LEU A 17 0.03 2.30 6.96
CA LEU A 17 -0.31 3.69 7.29
C LEU A 17 -1.66 4.11 6.69
N SER A 18 -1.96 3.73 5.44
CA SER A 18 -3.28 3.99 4.84
C SER A 18 -4.40 3.24 5.57
N PHE A 19 -4.14 2.01 6.00
CA PHE A 19 -5.10 1.24 6.79
C PHE A 19 -5.39 1.90 8.15
N LEU A 20 -4.34 2.37 8.85
CA LEU A 20 -4.48 3.14 10.10
C LEU A 20 -5.31 4.42 9.89
N MET A 21 -5.05 5.16 8.80
CA MET A 21 -5.80 6.35 8.44
C MET A 21 -7.29 6.04 8.18
N SER A 22 -7.59 4.97 7.43
CA SER A 22 -8.96 4.53 7.16
C SER A 22 -9.71 4.20 8.46
N ASN A 23 -9.07 3.47 9.38
CA ASN A 23 -9.66 3.16 10.68
C ASN A 23 -9.87 4.42 11.51
N TYR A 24 -8.89 5.33 11.59
CA TYR A 24 -9.01 6.57 12.35
C TYR A 24 -10.20 7.42 11.88
N LEU A 25 -10.39 7.54 10.57
CA LEU A 25 -11.48 8.29 9.94
C LEU A 25 -12.85 7.62 10.14
N TRP A 26 -12.88 6.29 10.08
CA TRP A 26 -14.08 5.50 10.37
C TRP A 26 -14.56 5.69 11.81
N PHE A 27 -13.63 5.72 12.78
CA PHE A 27 -13.95 5.96 14.19
C PHE A 27 -14.28 7.42 14.51
N THR A 28 -13.88 8.38 13.66
CA THR A 28 -14.29 9.80 13.80
C THR A 28 -15.69 10.09 13.24
N GLY A 29 -16.38 9.10 12.68
CA GLY A 29 -17.75 9.22 12.17
C GLY A 29 -17.84 9.63 10.69
N LEU A 30 -16.70 9.85 10.03
CA LEU A 30 -16.59 10.17 8.61
C LEU A 30 -16.53 8.88 7.78
N ARG A 31 -17.69 8.23 7.69
CA ARG A 31 -17.88 6.92 7.06
C ARG A 31 -17.46 6.87 5.59
N GLU A 32 -17.81 7.91 4.83
CA GLU A 32 -17.49 8.05 3.40
C GLU A 32 -15.97 8.15 3.17
N GLU A 33 -15.29 8.95 3.99
CA GLU A 33 -13.86 9.17 3.85
C GLU A 33 -13.06 7.94 4.32
N GLY A 34 -13.51 7.27 5.39
CA GLY A 34 -12.94 5.99 5.83
C GLY A 34 -13.02 4.91 4.74
N LEU A 35 -14.13 4.88 3.98
CA LEU A 35 -14.33 3.94 2.86
C LEU A 35 -13.43 4.29 1.67
N TYR A 36 -13.28 5.58 1.37
CA TYR A 36 -12.38 6.07 0.31
C TYR A 36 -10.92 5.69 0.60
N VAL A 37 -10.44 5.93 1.83
CA VAL A 37 -9.08 5.56 2.24
C VAL A 37 -8.91 4.04 2.33
N GLY A 38 -9.96 3.31 2.70
CA GLY A 38 -9.96 1.84 2.72
C GLY A 38 -9.70 1.21 1.34
N ILE A 39 -10.26 1.80 0.27
CA ILE A 39 -10.06 1.33 -1.12
C ILE A 39 -8.67 1.65 -1.67
N TRP A 40 -7.96 2.61 -1.06
CA TRP A 40 -6.59 2.91 -1.42
C TRP A 40 -5.60 1.85 -0.94
N VAL A 41 -5.90 1.14 0.15
CA VAL A 41 -5.04 0.05 0.69
C VAL A 41 -4.74 -1.04 -0.36
N PRO A 42 -5.75 -1.69 -1.00
CA PRO A 42 -5.49 -2.67 -2.04
C PRO A 42 -4.85 -2.04 -3.30
N SER A 43 -5.11 -0.77 -3.59
CA SER A 43 -4.51 -0.05 -4.71
C SER A 43 -3.00 0.16 -4.53
N ILE A 44 -2.55 0.52 -3.32
CA ILE A 44 -1.13 0.69 -2.97
C ILE A 44 -0.40 -0.66 -3.00
N LEU A 45 -1.04 -1.73 -2.52
CA LEU A 45 -0.48 -3.08 -2.59
C LEU A 45 -0.37 -3.59 -4.03
N ALA A 46 -1.38 -3.36 -4.87
CA ALA A 46 -1.35 -3.69 -6.29
C ALA A 46 -0.25 -2.90 -7.03
N PHE A 47 -0.12 -1.61 -6.74
CA PHE A 47 0.93 -0.75 -7.32
C PHE A 47 2.33 -1.17 -6.87
N GLY A 48 2.52 -1.43 -5.58
CA GLY A 48 3.79 -1.96 -5.05
C GLY A 48 4.14 -3.32 -5.66
N GLY A 49 3.14 -4.20 -5.82
CA GLY A 49 3.27 -5.48 -6.51
C GLY A 49 3.69 -5.31 -7.98
N LEU A 50 3.03 -4.43 -8.73
CA LEU A 50 3.35 -4.13 -10.13
C LEU A 50 4.76 -3.52 -10.29
N MET A 51 5.10 -2.50 -9.50
CA MET A 51 6.42 -1.87 -9.56
C MET A 51 7.54 -2.86 -9.22
N LEU A 52 7.28 -3.78 -8.29
CA LEU A 52 8.26 -4.77 -7.89
C LEU A 52 8.34 -5.95 -8.87
N ALA A 53 7.20 -6.41 -9.39
CA ALA A 53 7.13 -7.43 -10.44
C ALA A 53 7.78 -6.96 -11.75
N GLY A 54 7.63 -5.68 -12.09
CA GLY A 54 8.32 -5.06 -13.23
C GLY A 54 9.85 -5.03 -13.11
N ARG A 55 10.39 -5.09 -11.88
CA ARG A 55 11.84 -5.13 -11.64
C ARG A 55 12.46 -6.52 -11.77
N GLU A 56 11.70 -7.60 -11.58
CA GLU A 56 12.23 -8.96 -11.77
C GLU A 56 12.39 -9.34 -13.24
N ARG A 57 11.74 -8.63 -14.17
CA ARG A 57 11.80 -8.91 -15.62
C ARG A 57 13.04 -8.36 -16.33
N LYS A 58 13.94 -7.64 -15.64
CA LYS A 58 15.12 -6.98 -16.24
C LYS A 58 16.45 -7.69 -15.91
N SER A 59 16.41 -9.02 -15.81
CA SER A 59 17.60 -9.87 -15.69
C SER A 59 17.53 -11.00 -16.71
N ASP A 60 17.27 -10.65 -17.97
CA ASP A 60 17.71 -11.41 -19.14
C ASP A 60 18.36 -10.41 -20.10
#